data_AF-B7GH68-F1
#
_entry.id   AF-B7GH68-F1
#
_cell.length_a   1.000
_cell.length_b   1.000
_cell.length_c   1.000
_cell.angle_alpha   90.00
_cell.angle_beta   90.00
_cell.angle_gamma   90.00
#
_symmetry.space_group_name_H-M   'P 1'
#
loop_
_entity.id
_entity.type
_entity.pdbx_description
1 polymer ?
#
loop_
_entity_poly.entity_id
_entity_poly.type
_entity_poly.pdbx_seq_one_letter_code
_entity_poly.pdbx_strand_id
1 'polypeptide(L)'
;MNVLERDRQLAEKLVNFGALCLLQARLEWLHDQLDGAEKWAEEFLRCKRDLDELIKRKERHDELAKIVETLREKGIDIAIVMRKGNE
;
A
#
# COMPACT_ATOMS: atom_id res chain seq x y z
N MET A 1 -2.41 1.44 -17.47
CA MET A 1 -2.07 2.29 -16.30
C MET A 1 -3.18 2.14 -15.26
N ASN A 2 -3.02 1.28 -14.25
CA ASN A 2 -4.04 1.03 -13.22
C ASN A 2 -3.48 0.94 -11.80
N VAL A 3 -2.20 1.26 -11.60
CA VAL A 3 -1.46 0.95 -10.37
C VAL A 3 -1.83 1.92 -9.23
N LEU A 4 -1.86 3.23 -9.48
CA LEU A 4 -2.03 4.22 -8.41
C LEU A 4 -3.45 4.27 -7.81
N GLU A 5 -4.51 4.19 -8.61
CA GLU A 5 -5.89 4.28 -8.11
C GLU A 5 -6.30 3.01 -7.34
N ARG A 6 -5.88 1.84 -7.83
CA ARG A 6 -6.13 0.58 -7.11
C ARG A 6 -5.40 0.53 -5.77
N ASP A 7 -4.14 0.99 -5.75
CA ASP A 7 -3.35 1.05 -4.52
C ASP A 7 -3.95 2.04 -3.51
N ARG A 8 -4.49 3.18 -3.98
CA ARG A 8 -5.21 4.14 -3.13
C ARG A 8 -6.46 3.51 -2.49
N GLN A 9 -7.30 2.85 -3.28
CA GLN A 9 -8.51 2.19 -2.77
C GLN A 9 -8.17 1.07 -1.77
N LEU A 10 -7.09 0.34 -2.02
CA LEU A 10 -6.62 -0.69 -1.11
C LEU A 10 -6.10 -0.06 0.20
N ALA A 11 -5.31 1.02 0.13
CA ALA A 11 -4.84 1.73 1.30
C ALA A 11 -5.99 2.25 2.17
N GLU A 12 -7.02 2.83 1.56
CA GLU A 12 -8.22 3.30 2.27
C GLU A 12 -8.93 2.15 3.02
N LYS A 13 -9.10 1.00 2.37
CA LYS A 13 -9.68 -0.19 3.00
C LYS A 13 -8.84 -0.69 4.17
N LEU A 14 -7.52 -0.74 4.00
CA LEU A 14 -6.59 -1.20 5.04
C LEU A 14 -6.57 -0.27 6.25
N VAL A 15 -6.59 1.05 6.05
CA VAL A 15 -6.67 2.04 7.14
C VAL A 15 -7.98 1.91 7.90
N ASN A 16 -9.11 1.86 7.18
CA ASN A 16 -10.43 1.75 7.80
C ASN A 16 -10.57 0.45 8.59
N PHE A 17 -10.15 -0.68 8.01
CA PHE A 17 -10.22 -1.97 8.70
C PHE A 17 -9.23 -2.04 9.87
N GLY A 18 -8.00 -1.55 9.73
CA GLY A 18 -7.03 -1.52 10.82
C GLY A 18 -7.49 -0.69 12.01
N ALA A 19 -8.19 0.43 11.78
CA ALA A 19 -8.80 1.22 12.85
C ALA A 19 -9.90 0.45 13.59
N LEU A 20 -10.72 -0.32 12.87
CA LEU A 20 -11.74 -1.20 13.46
C LEU A 20 -11.10 -2.32 14.30
N CYS A 21 -10.00 -2.93 13.82
CA CYS A 21 -9.26 -3.93 14.58
C CYS A 21 -8.78 -3.37 15.93
N LEU A 22 -8.21 -2.17 15.96
CA LEU A 22 -7.78 -1.54 17.22
C LEU A 22 -8.95 -1.25 18.16
N LEU A 23 -10.08 -0.78 17.63
CA LEU A 23 -11.28 -0.53 18.43
C LEU A 23 -11.79 -1.84 19.07
N GLN A 24 -11.82 -2.92 18.28
CA GLN A 24 -12.27 -4.22 18.74
C GLN A 24 -11.31 -4.84 19.75
N ALA A 25 -9.99 -4.74 19.53
CA ALA A 25 -8.97 -5.17 20.49
C ALA A 25 -9.16 -4.49 21.84
N ARG A 26 -9.40 -3.17 21.84
CA ARG A 26 -9.68 -2.41 23.06
C ARG A 26 -10.98 -2.88 23.74
N LEU A 27 -12.03 -3.13 22.96
CA LEU A 27 -13.31 -3.59 23.49
C LEU A 27 -13.18 -4.95 24.18
N GLU A 28 -12.43 -5.87 23.58
CA GLU A 28 -12.22 -7.21 24.14
C GLU A 28 -11.32 -7.18 25.37
N TRP A 29 -10.31 -6.32 25.38
CA TRP A 29 -9.51 -6.06 26.57
C TRP A 29 -10.35 -5.58 27.75
N LEU A 30 -11.29 -4.64 27.52
CA LEU A 30 -12.20 -4.14 28.57
C LEU A 30 -13.17 -5.20 29.11
N HIS A 31 -13.36 -6.31 28.39
CA HIS A 31 -14.21 -7.43 28.79
C HIS A 31 -13.42 -8.67 29.24
N ASP A 32 -12.13 -8.50 29.58
CA ASP A 32 -11.21 -9.56 29.99
C ASP A 32 -11.07 -10.71 28.95
N GLN A 33 -11.38 -10.43 27.68
CA GLN A 33 -11.22 -11.38 26.56
C GLN A 33 -9.83 -11.21 25.92
N LEU A 34 -8.78 -11.53 26.68
CA LEU A 34 -7.39 -11.22 26.28
C LEU A 34 -6.95 -11.92 24.99
N ASP A 35 -7.30 -13.19 24.81
CA ASP A 35 -6.98 -13.95 23.58
C ASP A 35 -7.59 -13.29 22.34
N GLY A 36 -8.79 -12.74 22.49
CA GLY A 36 -9.46 -12.03 21.42
C GLY A 36 -8.82 -10.67 21.16
N ALA A 37 -8.51 -9.92 22.22
CA ALA A 37 -7.80 -8.65 22.11
C ALA A 37 -6.46 -8.82 21.37
N GLU A 38 -5.73 -9.89 21.65
CA GLU A 38 -4.48 -10.24 20.95
C GLU A 38 -4.72 -10.51 19.46
N LYS A 39 -5.71 -11.34 19.12
CA LYS A 39 -6.06 -11.62 17.70
C LYS A 39 -6.36 -10.35 16.90
N TRP A 40 -7.12 -9.42 17.48
CA TRP A 40 -7.42 -8.16 16.79
C TRP A 40 -6.21 -7.24 16.67
N ALA A 41 -5.31 -7.24 17.65
CA ALA A 41 -4.05 -6.53 17.55
C ALA A 41 -3.15 -7.12 16.44
N GLU A 42 -3.11 -8.44 16.28
CA GLU A 42 -2.39 -9.11 15.20
C GLU A 42 -2.95 -8.76 13.82
N GLU A 43 -4.28 -8.69 13.68
CA GLU A 43 -4.95 -8.29 12.44
C GLU A 43 -4.62 -6.83 12.08
N PHE A 44 -4.58 -5.92 13.06
CA PHE A 44 -4.09 -4.57 12.84
C PHE A 44 -2.64 -4.56 12.34
N LEU A 45 -1.77 -5.37 12.95
CA LEU A 45 -0.37 -5.47 12.53
C LEU A 45 -0.24 -6.03 11.10
N ARG A 46 -1.13 -6.92 10.67
CA ARG A 46 -1.21 -7.34 9.26
C ARG A 46 -1.54 -6.16 8.36
N CYS A 47 -2.57 -5.38 8.68
CA CYS A 47 -2.94 -4.20 7.89
C CYS A 47 -1.80 -3.20 7.77
N LYS A 48 -1.05 -2.98 8.85
CA LYS A 48 0.15 -2.14 8.82
C LYS A 48 1.19 -2.67 7.82
N ARG A 49 1.51 -3.96 7.85
CA ARG A 49 2.47 -4.56 6.92
C ARG A 49 2.04 -4.40 5.46
N ASP A 50 0.75 -4.58 5.19
CA ASP A 50 0.20 -4.40 3.85
C ASP A 50 0.29 -2.94 3.39
N LEU A 51 0.04 -1.97 4.29
CA LEU A 51 0.22 -0.55 4.02
C LEU A 51 1.70 -0.20 3.77
N ASP A 52 2.62 -0.74 4.56
CA ASP A 52 4.07 -0.52 4.38
C ASP A 52 4.53 -1.01 2.99
N GLU A 53 3.98 -2.12 2.48
CA GLU A 53 4.29 -2.59 1.13
C GLU A 53 3.69 -1.69 0.04
N LEU A 54 2.50 -1.13 0.25
CA LEU A 54 1.93 -0.15 -0.68
C LEU A 54 2.77 1.13 -0.74
N ILE A 55 3.31 1.58 0.39
CA ILE A 55 4.23 2.73 0.44
C ILE A 55 5.48 2.43 -0.39
N LYS A 56 6.12 1.27 -0.20
CA LYS A 56 7.29 0.87 -1.00
C LYS A 56 7.01 0.80 -2.49
N ARG A 57 5.83 0.32 -2.89
CA ARG A 57 5.41 0.29 -4.30
C ARG A 57 5.29 1.69 -4.88
N LYS A 58 4.71 2.61 -4.12
CA LYS A 58 4.60 4.02 -4.52
C LYS A 58 5.97 4.66 -4.66
N GLU A 59 6.87 4.46 -3.71
CA GLU A 59 8.24 4.99 -3.77
C GLU A 59 8.97 4.52 -5.03
N ARG A 60 8.92 3.22 -5.34
CA ARG A 60 9.49 2.66 -6.59
C ARG A 60 8.87 3.27 -7.83
N HIS A 61 7.56 3.49 -7.83
CA HIS A 61 6.86 4.14 -8.94
C HIS A 61 7.31 5.59 -9.12
N ASP A 62 7.42 6.35 -8.04
CA ASP A 62 7.84 7.76 -8.05
C ASP A 62 9.30 7.91 -8.52
N GLU A 63 10.19 6.98 -8.12
CA GLU A 63 11.56 6.89 -8.63
C GLU A 63 11.59 6.63 -10.15
N LEU A 64 10.80 5.66 -10.64
CA LEU A 64 10.70 5.37 -12.07
C LEU A 64 10.14 6.57 -12.85
N ALA A 65 9.13 7.25 -12.32
CA ALA A 65 8.57 8.44 -12.93
C ALA A 65 9.63 9.54 -13.08
N LYS A 66 10.46 9.75 -12.04
CA LYS A 66 11.57 10.72 -12.09
C LYS A 66 12.62 10.38 -13.16
N ILE A 67 12.96 9.10 -13.29
CA ILE A 67 13.89 8.63 -14.34
C ILE A 67 13.31 8.89 -15.73
N VAL A 68 12.02 8.57 -15.92
CA VAL A 68 11.31 8.79 -17.19
C VAL A 68 11.32 10.27 -17.56
N GLU A 69 11.04 11.16 -16.61
CA GLU A 69 11.08 12.61 -16.87
C GLU A 69 12.50 13.08 -17.21
N THR A 70 13.53 12.60 -16.50
CA THR A 70 14.94 12.95 -16.81
C THR A 70 15.37 12.49 -18.21
N LEU A 71 14.91 11.32 -18.65
CA LEU A 71 15.21 10.81 -20.00
C LEU A 71 14.48 11.62 -21.08
N ARG A 72 13.23 12.05 -20.82
CA ARG A 72 12.47 12.95 -21.69
C ARG A 72 13.16 14.31 -21.85
N GLU A 73 13.64 14.91 -20.75
CA GLU A 73 14.39 16.17 -20.78
C GLU A 73 15.66 16.08 -21.64
N LYS A 74 16.27 14.89 -21.70
CA LYS A 74 17.44 14.60 -22.54
C LYS A 74 17.09 14.28 -24.00
N GLY A 75 15.83 14.42 -24.39
CA GLY A 75 15.35 14.17 -25.75
C GLY A 75 15.28 12.69 -26.14
N ILE A 76 15.30 11.77 -25.17
CA ILE A 76 15.19 10.33 -25.41
C ILE A 76 13.71 9.94 -25.47
N ASP A 77 13.26 9.36 -26.58
CA ASP A 77 11.88 8.86 -26.72
C ASP A 77 11.72 7.49 -26.05
N ILE A 78 11.06 7.50 -24.89
CA ILE A 78 10.86 6.33 -24.02
C ILE A 78 9.62 5.53 -24.47
N ALA A 79 8.74 6.08 -25.31
CA ALA A 79 7.55 5.39 -25.78
C ALA A 79 7.87 4.16 -26.64
N ILE A 80 9.04 4.15 -27.28
CA ILE A 80 9.55 3.03 -28.09
C ILE A 80 9.92 1.83 -27.21
N VAL A 81 10.45 2.06 -26.00
CA VAL A 81 10.90 1.00 -25.09
C VAL A 81 9.71 0.30 -24.41
N MET A 82 8.65 1.04 -24.06
CA MET A 82 7.46 0.47 -23.40
C MET A 82 6.67 -0.53 -24.27
N ARG A 83 6.80 -0.50 -25.61
CA ARG A 83 6.14 -1.47 -26.50
C ARG A 83 6.80 -2.84 -26.52
N LYS A 84 8.13 -2.91 -26.37
CA LYS A 84 8.88 -4.18 -26.48
C LYS A 84 8.79 -5.08 -25.24
N GLY A 85 8.29 -4.57 -24.11
CA GLY A 85 8.11 -5.36 -22.88
C GLY A 85 6.73 -6.03 -22.74
N ASN A 86 5.84 -5.85 -23.72
CA ASN A 86 4.48 -6.40 -23.76
C ASN A 86 4.29 -7.44 -24.88
N GLU A 87 5.37 -7.90 -25.51
CA GLU A 87 5.42 -9.09 -26.38
C GLU A 87 5.97 -10.28 -25.58
#